data_AF-A0A182E2N5-F1
#
_entry.id   AF-A0A182E2N5-F1
#
_cell.length_a   1.000
_cell.length_b   1.000
_cell.length_c   1.000
_cell.angle_alpha   90.00
_cell.angle_beta   90.00
_cell.angle_gamma   90.00
#
_symmetry.space_group_name_H-M   'P 1'
#
loop_
_entity.id
_entity.type
_entity.pdbx_description
1 polymer ?
#
loop_
_entity_poly.entity_id
_entity_poly.type
_entity_poly.pdbx_seq_one_letter_code
_entity_poly.pdbx_strand_id
1 'polypeptide(L)'
;MMSLVGRLDLQPKEIKYLKSSEEGKLLTRGTKEHINSPNKQNLRLKLRLEARRRMWKHKLESLPSDEDIELFCINLRNNAVYSRSVGDRLVDYYKYKQVTDLAPKALQDFLSTQVFMDLLQISNTKDEGHVAVDSIIDYLLTKKDKLSKLIHLHYYDSSGKGYLSMEDLQDFVREEVLPHISSLANLN
;
A
#
# COMPACT_ATOMS: atom_id res chain seq x y z
N MET A 1 -13.76 -4.96 -21.73
CA MET A 1 -14.22 -5.05 -20.33
C MET A 1 -14.19 -6.52 -19.91
N MET A 2 -13.16 -6.98 -19.19
CA MET A 2 -13.06 -8.41 -18.79
C MET A 2 -14.12 -8.75 -17.74
N SER A 3 -14.81 -9.87 -17.90
CA SER A 3 -15.83 -10.33 -16.94
C SER A 3 -15.21 -10.62 -15.58
N LEU A 4 -15.96 -10.39 -14.49
CA LEU A 4 -15.54 -10.63 -13.10
C LEU A 4 -15.04 -12.08 -12.88
N VAL A 5 -15.57 -12.99 -13.71
CA VAL A 5 -15.26 -14.40 -13.80
C VAL A 5 -13.84 -14.69 -14.31
N GLY A 6 -13.35 -13.93 -15.30
CA GLY A 6 -12.00 -14.11 -15.85
C GLY A 6 -10.87 -13.66 -14.91
N ARG A 7 -11.20 -12.91 -13.85
CA ARG A 7 -10.22 -12.42 -12.85
C ARG A 7 -10.11 -13.33 -11.62
N LEU A 8 -11.06 -14.24 -11.43
CA LEU A 8 -11.15 -15.07 -10.23
C LEU A 8 -10.52 -16.47 -10.40
N ASP A 9 -9.86 -16.72 -11.54
CA ASP A 9 -9.28 -18.03 -11.91
C ASP A 9 -10.23 -19.21 -11.61
N LEU A 10 -11.51 -18.97 -11.89
CA LEU A 10 -12.57 -19.91 -11.58
C LEU A 10 -12.66 -20.98 -12.65
N GLN A 11 -12.73 -22.23 -12.21
CA GLN A 11 -13.00 -23.34 -13.10
C GLN A 11 -14.40 -23.16 -13.74
N PRO A 12 -14.62 -23.59 -15.01
CA PRO A 12 -15.92 -23.48 -15.69
C PRO A 12 -17.12 -23.99 -14.88
N LYS A 13 -16.89 -24.99 -14.02
CA LYS A 13 -17.89 -25.54 -13.10
C LYS A 13 -18.31 -24.55 -12.02
N GLU A 14 -17.38 -23.77 -11.46
CA GLU A 14 -17.62 -22.77 -10.40
C GLU A 14 -18.41 -21.56 -10.95
N ILE A 15 -18.17 -21.19 -12.21
CA ILE A 15 -18.87 -20.12 -12.92
C ILE A 15 -20.34 -20.48 -13.14
N LYS A 16 -20.62 -21.74 -13.49
CA LYS A 16 -21.97 -22.26 -13.67
C LYS A 16 -22.78 -22.20 -12.37
N TYR A 17 -22.14 -22.41 -11.21
CA TYR A 17 -22.78 -22.29 -9.90
C TYR A 17 -23.11 -20.85 -9.50
N LEU A 18 -22.30 -19.87 -9.91
CA LEU A 18 -22.60 -18.45 -9.67
C LEU A 18 -23.84 -18.02 -10.45
N LYS A 19 -23.93 -18.40 -11.73
CA LYS A 19 -25.10 -18.11 -12.58
C LYS A 19 -26.37 -18.81 -12.07
N SER A 20 -26.27 -20.07 -11.66
CA SER A 20 -27.42 -20.80 -11.11
C SER A 20 -27.83 -20.35 -9.70
N SER A 21 -26.93 -19.73 -8.93
CA SER A 21 -27.29 -19.12 -7.63
C SER A 21 -28.05 -17.80 -7.79
N GLU A 22 -27.88 -17.08 -8.91
CA GLU A 22 -28.70 -15.90 -9.25
C GLU A 22 -30.09 -16.32 -9.75
N GLU A 23 -30.17 -17.42 -10.51
CA GLU A 23 -31.42 -17.98 -11.02
C GLU A 23 -32.21 -18.81 -9.98
N GLY A 24 -31.52 -19.33 -8.95
CA GLY A 24 -32.04 -20.31 -7.99
C GLY A 24 -32.76 -19.77 -6.75
N LYS A 25 -33.34 -18.55 -6.80
CA LYS A 25 -34.30 -18.10 -5.76
C LYS A 25 -35.70 -18.69 -5.93
N LEU A 26 -35.94 -19.51 -6.95
CA LEU A 26 -37.19 -20.24 -7.13
C LEU A 26 -36.91 -21.74 -7.28
N LEU A 27 -37.67 -22.53 -6.50
CA LEU A 27 -37.87 -23.98 -6.57
C LEU A 27 -36.87 -24.87 -5.82
N THR A 28 -37.22 -25.12 -4.56
CA THR A 28 -36.89 -26.37 -3.85
C THR A 28 -37.54 -27.59 -4.50
N ARG A 29 -36.78 -28.69 -4.55
CA ARG A 29 -37.16 -30.10 -4.29
C ARG A 29 -36.76 -31.05 -5.43
N GLY A 30 -35.83 -31.96 -5.15
CA GLY A 30 -35.72 -33.23 -5.87
C GLY A 30 -34.30 -33.74 -6.10
N THR A 31 -34.01 -34.87 -5.46
CA THR A 31 -33.06 -35.94 -5.83
C THR A 31 -31.54 -35.71 -5.79
N LYS A 32 -30.91 -36.62 -5.04
CA LYS A 32 -29.48 -36.84 -4.80
C LYS A 32 -28.72 -37.12 -6.10
N GLU A 33 -27.74 -36.28 -6.39
CA GLU A 33 -26.49 -36.68 -7.03
C GLU A 33 -25.35 -36.04 -6.24
N HIS A 34 -24.50 -36.86 -5.60
CA HIS A 34 -23.24 -36.40 -5.02
C HIS A 34 -22.22 -36.17 -6.14
N ILE A 35 -22.47 -35.15 -6.95
CA ILE A 35 -21.39 -34.48 -7.68
C ILE A 35 -20.65 -33.70 -6.61
N ASN A 36 -19.36 -33.97 -6.41
CA ASN A 36 -18.47 -33.19 -5.55
C ASN A 36 -18.60 -31.71 -5.90
N SER A 37 -19.52 -31.04 -5.21
CA SER A 37 -19.80 -29.63 -5.32
C SER A 37 -18.50 -28.92 -4.93
N PRO A 38 -18.01 -27.92 -5.69
CA PRO A 38 -17.01 -27.02 -5.15
C PRO A 38 -17.62 -26.46 -3.88
N ASN A 39 -17.17 -26.98 -2.74
CA ASN A 39 -17.82 -26.81 -1.44
C ASN A 39 -18.06 -25.30 -1.28
N LYS A 40 -19.28 -24.86 -0.97
CA LYS A 40 -19.62 -23.43 -0.82
C LYS A 40 -18.60 -22.67 0.03
N GLN A 41 -17.94 -23.39 0.96
CA GLN A 41 -16.82 -22.90 1.77
C GLN A 41 -15.58 -22.49 0.93
N ASN A 42 -15.21 -23.27 -0.11
CA ASN A 42 -14.09 -22.98 -1.01
C ASN A 42 -14.35 -21.71 -1.84
N LEU A 43 -15.54 -21.56 -2.43
CA LEU A 43 -15.89 -20.35 -3.18
C LEU A 43 -15.92 -19.10 -2.30
N ARG A 44 -16.48 -19.20 -1.08
CA ARG A 44 -16.45 -18.09 -0.12
C ARG A 44 -15.04 -17.68 0.27
N LEU A 45 -14.15 -18.65 0.46
CA LEU A 45 -12.74 -18.40 0.75
C LEU A 45 -12.07 -17.66 -0.42
N LYS A 46 -12.22 -18.17 -1.66
CA LYS A 46 -11.68 -17.53 -2.87
C LYS A 46 -12.17 -16.09 -3.04
N LEU A 47 -13.47 -15.83 -2.86
CA LEU A 47 -14.03 -14.48 -2.94
C LEU A 47 -13.47 -13.55 -1.86
N ARG A 48 -13.27 -14.07 -0.64
CA ARG A 48 -12.67 -13.29 0.46
C ARG A 48 -11.23 -12.90 0.14
N LEU A 49 -10.45 -13.83 -0.40
CA LEU A 49 -9.06 -13.59 -0.80
C LEU A 49 -8.98 -12.55 -1.92
N GLU A 50 -9.81 -12.66 -2.95
CA GLU A 50 -9.86 -11.68 -4.03
C GLU A 50 -10.27 -10.29 -3.52
N ALA A 51 -11.32 -10.20 -2.70
CA ALA A 51 -11.76 -8.93 -2.14
C ALA A 51 -10.65 -8.25 -1.32
N ARG A 52 -9.91 -9.05 -0.52
CA ARG A 52 -8.75 -8.58 0.24
C ARG A 52 -7.63 -8.10 -0.67
N ARG A 53 -7.26 -8.87 -1.71
CA ARG A 53 -6.21 -8.47 -2.67
C ARG A 53 -6.56 -7.14 -3.33
N ARG A 54 -7.82 -6.95 -3.76
CA ARG A 54 -8.29 -5.67 -4.32
C ARG A 54 -8.21 -4.53 -3.32
N MET A 55 -8.61 -4.76 -2.07
CA MET A 55 -8.53 -3.75 -1.01
C MET A 55 -7.07 -3.31 -0.80
N TRP A 56 -6.13 -4.24 -0.72
CA TRP A 56 -4.71 -3.91 -0.54
C TRP A 56 -4.12 -3.21 -1.76
N LYS A 57 -4.48 -3.64 -2.97
CA LYS A 57 -4.09 -2.96 -4.21
C LYS A 57 -4.57 -1.51 -4.24
N HIS A 58 -5.86 -1.28 -3.93
CA HIS A 58 -6.41 0.06 -3.84
C HIS A 58 -5.70 0.89 -2.75
N LYS A 59 -5.34 0.28 -1.63
CA LYS A 59 -4.59 0.97 -0.57
C LYS A 59 -3.18 1.36 -1.03
N LEU A 60 -2.51 0.50 -1.80
CA LEU A 60 -1.22 0.81 -2.41
C LEU A 60 -1.32 1.99 -3.40
N GLU A 61 -2.34 1.96 -4.27
CA GLU A 61 -2.64 3.03 -5.23
C GLU A 61 -3.03 4.36 -4.55
N SER A 62 -3.48 4.32 -3.30
CA SER A 62 -3.79 5.52 -2.51
C SER A 62 -2.59 6.16 -1.81
N LEU A 63 -1.41 5.51 -1.83
CA LEU A 63 -0.19 6.12 -1.31
C LEU A 63 0.27 7.28 -2.22
N PRO A 64 1.01 8.27 -1.67
CA PRO A 64 1.61 9.33 -2.49
C PRO A 64 2.42 8.78 -3.67
N SER A 65 2.24 9.33 -4.86
CA SER A 65 3.07 8.97 -6.02
C SER A 65 4.51 9.47 -5.84
N ASP A 66 5.44 8.92 -6.61
CA ASP A 66 6.83 9.37 -6.56
C ASP A 66 6.97 10.79 -7.15
N GLU A 67 6.18 11.12 -8.17
CA GLU A 67 6.14 12.45 -8.77
C GLU A 67 5.63 13.51 -7.78
N ASP A 68 4.57 13.19 -7.02
CA ASP A 68 4.03 14.10 -6.00
C ASP A 68 5.05 14.34 -4.88
N ILE A 69 5.75 13.28 -4.47
CA ILE A 69 6.83 13.37 -3.47
C ILE A 69 7.97 14.25 -3.99
N GLU A 70 8.42 14.03 -5.24
CA GLU A 70 9.50 14.80 -5.83
C GLU A 70 9.14 16.30 -5.90
N LEU A 71 7.94 16.60 -6.38
CA LEU A 71 7.43 17.96 -6.46
C LEU A 71 7.33 18.63 -5.08
N PHE A 72 6.84 17.89 -4.08
CA PHE A 72 6.83 18.35 -2.69
C PHE A 72 8.24 18.65 -2.18
N CYS A 73 9.21 17.76 -2.41
CA CYS A 73 10.60 17.94 -1.99
C CYS A 73 11.22 19.20 -2.61
N ILE A 74 10.97 19.43 -3.91
CA ILE A 74 11.45 20.63 -4.61
C ILE A 74 10.84 21.89 -3.99
N ASN A 75 9.52 21.92 -3.80
CA ASN A 75 8.83 23.07 -3.22
C ASN A 75 9.29 23.36 -1.79
N LEU A 76 9.51 22.33 -0.98
CA LEU A 76 10.00 22.48 0.39
C LEU A 76 11.42 23.06 0.41
N ARG A 77 12.32 22.56 -0.43
CA ARG A 77 13.70 23.09 -0.57
C ARG A 77 13.75 24.53 -1.05
N ASN A 78 12.83 24.93 -1.92
CA ASN A 78 12.73 26.30 -2.44
C ASN A 78 12.22 27.31 -1.40
N ASN A 79 11.38 26.88 -0.46
CA ASN A 79 10.86 27.74 0.61
C ASN A 79 11.77 27.79 1.85
N ALA A 80 12.74 26.87 1.96
CA ALA A 80 13.65 26.76 3.08
C ALA A 80 14.74 27.84 3.10
N VAL A 81 15.24 28.15 4.30
CA VAL A 81 16.36 29.06 4.53
C VAL A 81 17.63 28.23 4.71
N TYR A 82 18.71 28.59 4.03
CA TYR A 82 20.00 27.95 4.24
C TYR A 82 20.65 28.48 5.52
N SER A 83 20.96 27.59 6.46
CA SER A 83 21.68 27.92 7.70
C SER A 83 23.15 27.58 7.56
N ARG A 84 24.01 28.61 7.59
CA ARG A 84 25.47 28.42 7.50
C ARG A 84 26.08 27.76 8.73
N SER A 85 25.45 27.87 9.90
CA SER A 85 25.94 27.28 11.15
C SER A 85 25.73 25.76 11.18
N VAL A 86 24.63 25.29 10.62
CA VAL A 86 24.25 23.87 10.58
C VAL A 86 24.68 23.21 9.27
N GLY A 87 24.85 23.98 8.20
CA GLY A 87 25.14 23.46 6.86
C GLY A 87 23.91 22.96 6.10
N ASP A 88 22.72 23.09 6.69
CA ASP A 88 21.47 22.53 6.19
C ASP A 88 20.46 23.58 5.74
N ARG A 89 19.49 23.14 4.93
CA ARG A 89 18.28 23.90 4.65
C ARG A 89 17.27 23.67 5.78
N LEU A 90 16.80 24.76 6.37
CA LEU A 90 15.88 24.77 7.49
C LEU A 90 14.54 25.35 7.08
N VAL A 91 13.46 24.81 7.64
CA VAL A 91 12.10 25.29 7.42
C VAL A 91 11.37 25.47 8.74
N ASP A 92 10.64 26.57 8.88
CA ASP A 92 9.74 26.81 10.00
C ASP A 92 8.38 26.14 9.74
N TYR A 93 7.51 26.13 10.76
CA TYR A 93 6.19 25.52 10.64
C TYR A 93 5.29 26.20 9.60
N TYR A 94 5.39 27.52 9.41
CA TYR A 94 4.52 28.26 8.49
C TYR A 94 4.81 27.91 7.04
N LYS A 95 6.10 27.83 6.69
CA LYS A 95 6.56 27.42 5.35
C LYS A 95 6.27 25.95 5.11
N TYR A 96 6.49 25.09 6.10
CA TYR A 96 6.09 23.68 6.03
C TYR A 96 4.61 23.55 5.73
N LYS A 97 3.75 24.24 6.50
CA LYS A 97 2.30 24.22 6.33
C LYS A 97 1.89 24.73 4.95
N GLN A 98 2.48 25.83 4.49
CA GLN A 98 2.18 26.40 3.17
C GLN A 98 2.47 25.39 2.05
N VAL A 99 3.60 24.69 2.10
CA VAL A 99 3.96 23.68 1.09
C VAL A 99 3.06 22.44 1.22
N THR A 100 2.73 21.99 2.43
CA THR A 100 1.82 20.85 2.66
C THR A 100 0.39 21.16 2.18
N ASP A 101 -0.12 22.37 2.41
CA ASP A 101 -1.48 22.76 1.99
C ASP A 101 -1.66 22.75 0.46
N LEU A 102 -0.55 22.90 -0.29
CA LEU A 102 -0.53 22.80 -1.76
C LEU A 102 -0.35 21.36 -2.26
N ALA A 103 0.04 20.43 -1.40
CA ALA A 103 0.28 19.05 -1.78
C ALA A 103 -1.05 18.27 -1.93
N PRO A 104 -1.08 17.20 -2.75
CA PRO A 104 -2.22 16.29 -2.81
C PRO A 104 -2.60 15.69 -1.46
N LYS A 105 -3.87 15.31 -1.32
CA LYS A 105 -4.43 14.81 -0.06
C LYS A 105 -3.65 13.62 0.52
N ALA A 106 -3.17 12.71 -0.32
CA ALA A 106 -2.36 11.57 0.11
C ALA A 106 -1.07 12.01 0.85
N LEU A 107 -0.41 13.08 0.38
CA LEU A 107 0.76 13.64 1.05
C LEU A 107 0.40 14.38 2.33
N GLN A 108 -0.69 15.14 2.34
CA GLN A 108 -1.16 15.84 3.53
C GLN A 108 -1.44 14.86 4.69
N ASP A 109 -2.01 13.70 4.38
CA ASP A 109 -2.27 12.66 5.39
C ASP A 109 -0.97 12.04 5.93
N PHE A 110 0.13 12.14 5.18
CA PHE A 110 1.46 11.74 5.63
C PHE A 110 2.12 12.81 6.51
N LEU A 111 1.85 14.08 6.22
CA LEU A 111 2.56 15.26 6.71
C LEU A 111 1.68 16.11 7.63
N SER A 112 1.30 15.53 8.77
CA SER A 112 0.47 16.23 9.74
C SER A 112 1.28 17.24 10.57
N THR A 113 0.57 18.16 11.24
CA THR A 113 1.20 19.07 12.20
C THR A 113 1.96 18.32 13.30
N GLN A 114 1.45 17.17 13.74
CA GLN A 114 2.13 16.33 14.73
C GLN A 114 3.51 15.87 14.23
N VAL A 115 3.62 15.49 12.95
CA VAL A 115 4.89 15.07 12.37
C VAL A 115 5.93 16.17 12.45
N PHE A 116 5.55 17.41 12.12
CA PHE A 116 6.47 18.54 12.22
C PHE A 116 6.94 18.74 13.67
N MET A 117 6.03 18.67 14.64
CA MET A 117 6.38 18.83 16.06
C MET A 117 7.27 17.70 16.56
N ASP A 118 7.03 16.46 16.14
CA ASP A 118 7.86 15.30 16.48
C ASP A 118 9.27 15.46 15.91
N LEU A 119 9.39 15.91 14.65
CA LEU A 119 10.68 16.18 14.01
C LEU A 119 11.41 17.36 14.66
N LEU A 120 10.68 18.41 15.05
CA LEU A 120 11.23 19.55 15.78
C LEU A 120 11.74 19.15 17.16
N GLN A 121 11.04 18.24 17.85
CA GLN A 121 11.42 17.81 19.18
C GLN A 121 12.77 17.07 19.20
N ILE A 122 13.09 16.35 18.12
CA ILE A 122 14.35 15.61 17.97
C ILE A 122 15.43 16.39 17.22
N SER A 123 15.15 17.62 16.76
CA SER A 123 16.11 18.43 16.02
C SER A 123 17.05 19.22 16.95
N ASN A 124 18.25 19.53 16.46
CA ASN A 124 19.21 20.39 17.15
C ASN A 124 18.78 21.87 17.15
N THR A 125 17.76 22.23 16.37
CA THR A 125 17.24 23.59 16.16
C THR A 125 15.88 23.79 16.83
N LYS A 126 15.54 22.95 17.81
CA LYS A 126 14.26 22.96 18.52
C LYS A 126 13.92 24.34 19.10
N ASP A 127 14.90 24.99 19.73
CA ASP A 127 14.72 26.30 20.37
C ASP A 127 14.52 27.43 19.34
N GLU A 128 14.91 27.20 18.09
CA GLU A 128 14.75 28.14 16.98
C GLU A 128 13.43 27.91 16.22
N GLY A 129 12.71 26.82 16.49
CA GLY A 129 11.45 26.48 15.80
C GLY A 129 11.63 25.99 14.37
N HIS A 130 12.83 25.55 13.99
CA HIS A 130 13.15 25.09 12.64
C HIS A 130 13.41 23.58 12.59
N VAL A 131 13.10 22.97 11.45
CA VAL A 131 13.41 21.57 11.14
C VAL A 131 14.24 21.51 9.87
N ALA A 132 15.23 20.61 9.83
CA ALA A 132 15.99 20.35 8.62
C ALA A 132 15.09 19.75 7.54
N VAL A 133 15.15 20.32 6.34
CA VAL A 133 14.33 19.88 5.19
C VAL A 133 14.56 18.40 4.91
N ASP A 134 15.81 17.94 4.98
CA ASP A 134 16.16 16.56 4.69
C ASP A 134 15.54 15.59 5.72
N SER A 135 15.39 15.98 6.99
CA SER A 135 14.68 15.16 7.99
C SER A 135 13.20 14.95 7.65
N ILE A 136 12.55 15.95 7.05
CA ILE A 136 11.15 15.84 6.60
C ILE A 136 11.06 14.91 5.39
N ILE A 137 12.00 15.04 4.45
CA ILE A 137 12.06 14.20 3.25
C ILE A 137 12.34 12.75 3.63
N ASP A 138 13.31 12.51 4.50
CA ASP A 138 13.66 11.16 4.99
C ASP A 138 12.48 10.52 5.72
N TYR A 139 11.77 11.28 6.55
CA TYR A 139 10.53 10.80 7.18
C TYR A 139 9.50 10.36 6.14
N LEU A 140 9.24 11.21 5.14
CA LEU A 140 8.23 10.96 4.12
C LEU A 140 8.55 9.69 3.33
N LEU A 141 9.78 9.58 2.82
CA LEU A 141 10.25 8.43 2.06
C LEU A 141 10.21 7.15 2.91
N THR A 142 10.73 7.22 4.14
CA THR A 142 10.73 6.07 5.07
C THR A 142 9.32 5.62 5.42
N LYS A 143 8.38 6.55 5.62
CA LYS A 143 6.98 6.23 5.92
C LYS A 143 6.29 5.58 4.73
N LYS A 144 6.49 6.10 3.52
CA LYS A 144 5.92 5.50 2.29
C LYS A 144 6.46 4.09 2.08
N ASP A 145 7.77 3.92 2.17
CA ASP A 145 8.44 2.63 2.01
C ASP A 145 7.93 1.59 3.02
N LYS A 146 7.86 1.95 4.31
CA LYS A 146 7.33 1.08 5.36
C LYS A 146 5.87 0.68 5.11
N LEU A 147 5.02 1.63 4.71
CA LEU A 147 3.61 1.34 4.43
C LEU A 147 3.44 0.47 3.18
N SER A 148 4.19 0.74 2.12
CA SER A 148 4.21 -0.07 0.91
C SER A 148 4.58 -1.52 1.23
N LYS A 149 5.71 -1.73 1.93
CA LYS A 149 6.16 -3.05 2.39
C LYS A 149 5.13 -3.76 3.25
N LEU A 150 4.50 -3.06 4.19
CA LEU A 150 3.44 -3.62 5.04
C LEU A 150 2.23 -4.06 4.21
N ILE A 151 1.83 -3.27 3.21
CA ILE A 151 0.72 -3.61 2.31
C ILE A 151 1.07 -4.85 1.48
N HIS A 152 2.30 -4.95 0.95
CA HIS A 152 2.74 -6.15 0.24
C HIS A 152 2.72 -7.39 1.14
N LEU A 153 3.25 -7.31 2.36
CA LEU A 153 3.16 -8.42 3.31
C LEU A 153 1.70 -8.86 3.55
N HIS A 154 0.77 -7.91 3.67
CA HIS A 154 -0.65 -8.24 3.79
C HIS A 154 -1.29 -8.75 2.51
N TYR A 155 -0.77 -8.38 1.34
CA TYR A 155 -1.24 -8.87 0.04
C TYR A 155 -0.86 -10.34 -0.16
N TYR A 156 0.36 -10.73 0.22
CA TYR A 156 0.89 -12.08 0.06
C TYR A 156 0.46 -13.06 1.16
N ASP A 157 0.03 -12.62 2.35
CA ASP A 157 -0.52 -13.53 3.38
C ASP A 157 -1.86 -14.15 2.92
N SER A 158 -1.79 -15.29 2.24
CA SER A 158 -2.94 -16.03 1.71
C SER A 158 -3.84 -16.57 2.82
N SER A 159 -3.32 -16.75 4.04
CA SER A 159 -4.07 -17.30 5.17
C SER A 159 -4.89 -16.25 5.93
N GLY A 160 -4.46 -14.98 5.92
CA GLY A 160 -5.06 -13.91 6.71
C GLY A 160 -4.79 -13.98 8.20
N LYS A 161 -3.77 -14.72 8.60
CA LYS A 161 -3.40 -14.91 9.99
C LYS A 161 -2.26 -13.99 10.44
N GLY A 162 -1.77 -13.12 9.55
CA GLY A 162 -0.69 -12.18 9.87
C GLY A 162 0.71 -12.80 9.81
N TYR A 163 0.86 -13.98 9.21
CA TYR A 163 2.14 -14.61 8.92
C TYR A 163 2.14 -15.16 7.49
N LEU A 164 3.33 -15.26 6.88
CA LEU A 164 3.51 -15.83 5.56
C LEU A 164 3.81 -17.33 5.68
N SER A 165 3.16 -18.14 4.85
CA SER A 165 3.61 -19.52 4.61
C SER A 165 4.91 -19.51 3.79
N MET A 166 5.53 -20.69 3.63
CA MET A 166 6.72 -20.80 2.78
C MET A 166 6.43 -20.39 1.33
N GLU A 167 5.25 -20.77 0.82
CA GLU A 167 4.78 -20.42 -0.52
C GLU A 167 4.57 -18.90 -0.65
N ASP A 168 3.86 -18.28 0.30
CA ASP A 168 3.63 -16.84 0.31
C ASP A 168 4.95 -16.05 0.37
N LEU A 169 5.93 -16.53 1.15
CA LEU A 169 7.23 -15.90 1.27
C LEU A 169 8.06 -16.02 -0.02
N GLN A 170 8.02 -17.19 -0.67
CA GLN A 170 8.69 -17.39 -1.96
C GLN A 170 8.12 -16.44 -3.02
N ASP A 171 6.80 -16.32 -3.08
CA ASP A 171 6.12 -15.42 -4.01
C ASP A 171 6.46 -13.95 -3.71
N PHE A 172 6.40 -13.54 -2.44
CA PHE A 172 6.77 -12.19 -2.01
C PHE A 172 8.22 -11.86 -2.38
N VAL A 173 9.17 -12.75 -2.06
CA VAL A 173 10.60 -12.51 -2.36
C VAL A 173 10.82 -12.40 -3.87
N ARG A 174 10.20 -13.28 -4.65
CA ARG A 174 10.34 -13.32 -6.11
C ARG A 174 9.83 -12.04 -6.77
N GLU A 175 8.64 -11.59 -6.39
CA GLU A 175 7.96 -10.49 -7.07
C GLU A 175 8.32 -9.12 -6.50
N GLU A 176 8.53 -9.01 -5.18
CA GLU A 176 8.69 -7.70 -4.51
C GLU A 176 10.13 -7.40 -4.09
N VAL A 177 10.96 -8.41 -3.82
CA VAL A 177 12.31 -8.20 -3.28
C VAL A 177 13.37 -8.30 -4.37
N LEU A 178 13.39 -9.38 -5.14
CA LEU A 178 14.43 -9.64 -6.13
C LEU A 178 14.57 -8.55 -7.21
N PRO A 179 13.48 -7.95 -7.76
CA PRO A 179 13.61 -6.91 -8.78
C PRO A 179 14.39 -5.68 -8.30
N HIS A 180 14.40 -5.43 -6.98
CA HIS A 180 15.07 -4.30 -6.36
C HIS A 180 16.52 -4.61 -5.93
N ILE A 181 16.96 -5.86 -6.05
CA ILE A 181 18.32 -6.28 -5.74
C ILE A 181 19.03 -6.66 -7.03
N SER A 182 19.55 -5.64 -7.72
CA SER A 182 20.23 -5.78 -9.02
C SER A 182 21.40 -6.77 -8.96
N SER A 183 22.05 -6.94 -7.80
CA SER A 183 23.14 -7.90 -7.59
C SER A 183 22.70 -9.36 -7.53
N LEU A 184 21.41 -9.63 -7.30
CA LEU A 184 20.85 -10.99 -7.26
C LEU A 184 20.13 -11.37 -8.55
N ALA A 185 19.83 -10.40 -9.43
CA ALA A 185 19.13 -10.63 -10.70
C ALA A 185 19.92 -11.53 -11.69
N ASN A 186 21.22 -11.73 -11.47
CA ASN A 186 22.11 -12.53 -12.32
C ASN A 186 22.49 -13.91 -11.71
N LEU A 187 21.86 -14.34 -10.62
CA LEU A 187 22.04 -15.70 -10.09
C LEU A 187 21.09 -16.66 -10.81
N ASN A 188 21.39 -16.93 -12.08
CA ASN A 188 20.90 -18.09 -12.83
C ASN A 188 22.08 -18.97 -13.20
#